data_AF-A0A410E185-F1
#
_entry.id   AF-A0A410E185-F1
#
_cell.length_a   1.000
_cell.length_b   1.000
_cell.length_c   1.000
_cell.angle_alpha   90.00
_cell.angle_beta   90.00
_cell.angle_gamma   90.00
#
_symmetry.space_group_name_H-M   'P 1'
#
loop_
_entity.id
_entity.type
_entity.pdbx_description
1 polymer ?
#
loop_
_entity_poly.entity_id
_entity_poly.type
_entity_poly.pdbx_seq_one_letter_code
_entity_poly.pdbx_strand_id
1 'polypeptide(L)'
;MKLVIILILILALAVMYLYFNRKLSFSRQQYLLLSNQHKALREKYNAQAASLSNISVRYLNTTASNGVTLEGVFLMLAPIEKGPVINKINEKLQVRILEEAEVNNQIWYFVSLPLSTNFNSKGWMRKTDFSLIFSNSQEVMNR
;
A
#
# COMPACT_ATOMS: atom_id res chain seq x y z
N MET A 1 -8.01 53.65 -50.21
CA MET A 1 -8.60 53.29 -48.89
C MET A 1 -9.22 51.89 -48.87
N LYS A 2 -10.13 51.54 -49.79
CA LYS A 2 -10.77 50.19 -49.83
C LYS A 2 -9.79 49.01 -49.91
N LEU A 3 -8.75 49.10 -50.76
CA LEU A 3 -7.72 48.05 -50.88
C LEU A 3 -6.87 47.87 -49.62
N VAL A 4 -6.58 48.95 -48.90
CA VAL A 4 -5.81 48.90 -47.64
C VAL A 4 -6.61 48.17 -46.55
N ILE A 5 -7.92 48.43 -46.48
CA ILE A 5 -8.82 47.74 -45.55
C ILE A 5 -8.88 46.24 -45.85
N ILE A 6 -8.97 45.86 -47.12
CA ILE A 6 -8.95 44.46 -47.55
C ILE A 6 -7.62 43.78 -47.17
N LEU A 7 -6.49 44.48 -47.35
CA LEU A 7 -5.18 43.95 -47.02
C LEU A 7 -5.00 43.71 -45.51
N ILE A 8 -5.52 44.62 -44.67
CA ILE A 8 -5.54 44.47 -43.21
C ILE A 8 -6.41 43.29 -42.79
N LEU A 9 -7.57 43.09 -43.43
CA LEU A 9 -8.45 41.95 -43.17
C LEU A 9 -7.78 40.60 -43.49
N ILE A 10 -7.08 40.52 -44.62
CA ILE A 10 -6.32 39.32 -45.00
C ILE A 10 -5.21 39.04 -43.98
N LEU A 11 -4.49 40.07 -43.55
CA LEU A 11 -3.44 39.93 -42.54
C LEU A 11 -4.01 39.47 -41.19
N ALA A 12 -5.14 40.02 -40.75
CA ALA A 12 -5.81 39.63 -39.52
C ALA A 12 -6.25 38.15 -39.56
N LEU A 13 -6.80 37.70 -40.70
CA LEU A 13 -7.17 36.30 -40.90
C LEU A 13 -5.95 35.37 -40.88
N ALA A 14 -4.84 35.77 -41.50
CA ALA A 14 -3.61 34.99 -41.48
C ALA A 14 -3.03 34.86 -40.06
N VAL A 15 -2.99 35.95 -39.29
CA VAL A 15 -2.55 35.93 -37.88
C VAL A 15 -3.47 35.05 -37.03
N MET A 16 -4.78 35.17 -37.21
CA MET A 16 -5.77 34.37 -36.49
C MET A 16 -5.62 32.88 -36.79
N TYR A 17 -5.43 32.52 -38.06
CA TYR A 17 -5.18 31.14 -38.49
C TYR A 17 -3.92 30.57 -37.82
N LEU A 18 -2.81 31.31 -37.83
CA LEU A 18 -1.56 30.87 -37.20
C LEU A 18 -1.71 30.69 -35.69
N TYR A 19 -2.41 31.61 -35.01
CA TYR A 19 -2.67 31.53 -33.57
C TYR A 19 -3.48 30.28 -33.22
N PHE A 20 -4.60 30.05 -33.90
CA PHE A 20 -5.45 28.88 -33.61
C PHE A 20 -4.76 27.56 -33.96
N ASN A 21 -3.96 27.53 -35.03
CA ASN A 21 -3.22 26.32 -35.38
C ASN A 21 -2.16 25.97 -34.32
N ARG A 22 -1.44 26.98 -33.80
CA ARG A 22 -0.52 26.78 -32.67
C ARG A 22 -1.25 26.31 -31.42
N LYS A 23 -2.37 26.95 -31.06
CA LYS A 23 -3.17 26.56 -29.89
C LYS A 23 -3.69 25.12 -30.00
N LEU A 24 -4.17 24.73 -31.19
CA LEU A 24 -4.66 23.38 -31.47
C LEU A 24 -3.55 22.34 -31.32
N SER A 25 -2.35 22.63 -31.84
CA SER A 25 -1.20 21.72 -31.73
C SER A 25 -0.80 21.47 -30.27
N PHE A 26 -0.79 22.52 -29.45
CA PHE A 26 -0.47 22.44 -28.03
C PHE A 26 -1.51 21.64 -27.24
N SER A 27 -2.81 21.88 -27.48
CA SER A 27 -3.88 21.10 -26.85
C SER A 27 -3.83 19.62 -27.22
N ARG A 28 -3.50 19.29 -28.48
CA ARG A 28 -3.31 17.89 -28.92
C ARG A 28 -2.18 17.20 -28.18
N GLN A 29 -1.04 17.89 -28.01
CA GLN A 29 0.10 17.34 -27.27
C GLN A 29 -0.26 17.06 -25.81
N GLN A 30 -0.92 18.00 -25.14
CA GLN A 30 -1.39 17.80 -23.76
C GLN A 30 -2.37 16.63 -23.65
N TYR A 31 -3.32 16.53 -24.58
CA TYR A 31 -4.28 15.44 -24.59
C TYR A 31 -3.61 14.08 -24.75
N LEU A 32 -2.61 13.96 -25.64
CA LEU A 32 -1.85 12.73 -25.83
C LEU A 32 -1.08 12.34 -24.55
N LEU A 33 -0.40 13.30 -23.91
CA LEU A 33 0.31 13.06 -22.65
C LEU A 33 -0.65 12.60 -21.55
N LEU A 34 -1.78 13.29 -21.40
CA LEU A 34 -2.79 12.97 -20.40
C LEU A 34 -3.43 11.61 -20.67
N SER A 35 -3.74 11.29 -21.93
CA SER A 35 -4.28 9.99 -22.34
C SER A 35 -3.31 8.86 -22.00
N ASN A 36 -2.02 9.05 -22.28
CA ASN A 36 -0.99 8.06 -21.95
C ASN A 36 -0.84 7.87 -20.43
N GLN A 37 -0.86 8.95 -19.65
CA GLN A 37 -0.83 8.87 -18.18
C GLN A 37 -2.06 8.16 -17.63
N HIS A 38 -3.25 8.48 -18.14
CA HIS A 38 -4.50 7.81 -17.76
C HIS A 38 -4.47 6.32 -18.10
N LYS A 39 -3.99 5.95 -19.29
CA LYS A 39 -3.85 4.56 -19.71
C LYS A 39 -2.90 3.81 -18.77
N ALA A 40 -1.72 4.37 -18.50
CA ALA A 40 -0.75 3.77 -17.59
C ALA A 40 -1.31 3.61 -16.16
N LEU A 41 -2.06 4.60 -15.66
CA LEU A 41 -2.68 4.52 -14.34
C LEU A 41 -3.78 3.44 -14.29
N ARG A 42 -4.61 3.38 -15.34
CA ARG A 42 -5.66 2.38 -15.47
C ARG A 42 -5.09 0.96 -15.55
N GLU A 43 -4.00 0.76 -16.28
CA GLU A 43 -3.30 -0.52 -16.36
C GLU A 43 -2.77 -0.95 -14.99
N LYS A 44 -2.14 -0.05 -14.22
CA LYS A 44 -1.70 -0.32 -12.86
C LYS A 44 -2.86 -0.72 -11.93
N TYR A 45 -3.97 0.03 -11.99
CA TYR A 45 -5.16 -0.27 -11.19
C TYR A 45 -5.75 -1.64 -11.56
N ASN A 46 -5.91 -1.91 -12.86
CA ASN A 46 -6.46 -3.19 -13.33
C ASN A 46 -5.55 -4.37 -12.96
N ALA A 47 -4.22 -4.21 -13.01
CA ALA A 47 -3.28 -5.23 -12.56
C ALA A 47 -3.44 -5.52 -11.06
N GLN A 48 -3.68 -4.49 -10.24
CA GLN A 48 -3.94 -4.65 -8.80
C GLN A 48 -5.34 -5.23 -8.51
N ALA A 49 -6.36 -4.85 -9.28
CA ALA A 49 -7.69 -5.42 -9.16
C ALA A 49 -7.72 -6.90 -9.61
N ALA A 50 -6.96 -7.24 -10.66
CA ALA A 50 -6.78 -8.63 -11.09
C ALA A 50 -6.00 -9.47 -10.05
N SER A 51 -5.23 -8.83 -9.17
CA SER A 51 -4.54 -9.49 -8.04
C SER A 51 -5.42 -9.64 -6.80
N LEU A 52 -6.75 -9.50 -6.89
CA LEU A 52 -7.72 -9.91 -5.85
C LEU A 52 -7.83 -11.44 -5.78
N SER A 53 -6.69 -12.14 -5.79
CA SER A 53 -6.64 -13.56 -5.51
C SER A 53 -6.97 -13.79 -4.04
N ASN A 54 -7.76 -14.82 -3.76
CA ASN A 54 -8.00 -15.26 -2.39
C ASN A 54 -6.67 -15.52 -1.68
N ILE A 55 -6.49 -14.94 -0.51
CA ILE A 55 -5.33 -15.21 0.36
C ILE A 55 -5.68 -16.44 1.19
N SER A 56 -4.89 -17.50 1.06
CA SER A 56 -5.02 -18.67 1.92
C SER A 56 -4.28 -18.43 3.22
N VAL A 57 -5.01 -18.44 4.34
CA VAL A 57 -4.46 -18.33 5.69
C VAL A 57 -4.60 -19.68 6.38
N ARG A 58 -3.48 -20.28 6.77
CA ARG A 58 -3.47 -21.52 7.55
C ARG A 58 -3.20 -21.20 9.01
N TYR A 59 -4.22 -21.29 9.86
CA TYR A 59 -4.05 -21.17 11.31
C TYR A 59 -3.35 -22.41 11.86
N LEU A 60 -2.40 -22.18 12.78
CA LEU A 60 -1.57 -23.19 13.41
C LEU A 60 -1.85 -23.24 14.91
N ASN A 61 -1.52 -24.36 15.54
CA ASN A 61 -1.53 -24.44 17.00
C ASN A 61 -0.43 -23.54 17.54
N THR A 62 -0.81 -22.56 18.36
CA THR A 62 0.10 -21.55 18.89
C THR A 62 1.21 -22.19 19.74
N THR A 63 2.43 -22.20 19.22
CA THR A 63 3.59 -22.74 19.93
C THR A 63 4.23 -21.76 20.91
N ALA A 64 3.89 -20.47 20.79
CA ALA A 64 4.49 -19.38 21.54
C ALA A 64 3.46 -18.59 22.37
N SER A 65 3.73 -18.33 23.65
CA SER A 65 2.85 -17.48 24.47
C SER A 65 3.21 -16.00 24.39
N ASN A 66 4.50 -15.69 24.35
CA ASN A 66 5.01 -14.33 24.45
C ASN A 66 6.19 -14.13 23.51
N GLY A 67 6.50 -12.88 23.18
CA GLY A 67 7.71 -12.52 22.44
C GLY A 67 8.18 -11.11 22.75
N VAL A 68 9.44 -10.82 22.45
CA VAL A 68 10.02 -9.47 22.53
C VAL A 68 10.21 -8.96 21.10
N THR A 69 9.53 -7.88 20.74
CA THR A 69 9.61 -7.29 19.41
C THR A 69 10.97 -6.65 19.15
N LEU A 70 11.33 -6.50 17.88
CA LEU A 70 12.40 -5.58 17.46
C LEU A 70 11.90 -4.13 17.56
N GLU A 71 12.84 -3.19 17.44
CA GLU A 71 12.53 -1.74 17.38
C GLU A 71 12.08 -1.35 15.98
N GLY A 72 11.14 -0.40 15.89
CA GLY A 72 10.68 0.16 14.62
C GLY A 72 9.81 -0.78 13.77
N VAL A 73 9.24 -1.83 14.37
CA VAL A 73 8.39 -2.80 13.68
C VAL A 73 6.93 -2.36 13.60
N PHE A 74 6.19 -3.00 12.69
CA PHE A 74 4.80 -2.64 12.41
C PHE A 74 3.83 -3.71 12.90
N LEU A 75 2.74 -3.24 13.47
CA LEU A 75 1.55 -4.05 13.74
C LEU A 75 0.59 -3.88 12.58
N MET A 76 0.20 -4.99 11.95
CA MET A 76 -0.63 -5.00 10.74
C MET A 76 -2.05 -5.48 11.05
N LEU A 77 -3.02 -5.00 10.25
CA LEU A 77 -4.42 -5.44 10.35
C LEU A 77 -4.59 -6.91 9.91
N ALA A 78 -3.78 -7.36 8.95
CA ALA A 78 -3.85 -8.68 8.35
C ALA A 78 -2.44 -9.26 8.13
N PRO A 79 -2.26 -10.59 8.13
CA PRO A 79 -0.96 -11.25 7.96
C PRO A 79 -0.53 -11.28 6.48
N ILE A 80 -0.24 -10.11 5.91
CA ILE A 80 0.19 -9.93 4.52
C ILE A 80 1.27 -8.84 4.44
N GLU A 81 2.31 -9.05 3.64
CA GLU A 81 3.49 -8.17 3.58
C GLU A 81 3.19 -6.70 3.28
N LYS A 82 2.10 -6.41 2.56
CA LYS A 82 1.66 -5.05 2.19
C LYS A 82 0.32 -4.69 2.83
N GLY A 83 0.05 -5.26 4.00
CA GLY A 83 -1.19 -5.02 4.74
C GLY A 83 -1.27 -3.60 5.31
N PRO A 84 -2.47 -3.10 5.61
CA PRO A 84 -2.65 -1.87 6.36
C PRO A 84 -1.94 -1.96 7.72
N VAL A 85 -1.08 -0.97 8.00
CA VAL A 85 -0.41 -0.81 9.29
C VAL A 85 -1.36 -0.10 10.25
N ILE A 86 -1.59 -0.69 11.42
CA ILE A 86 -2.47 -0.13 12.46
C ILE A 86 -1.68 0.48 13.61
N ASN A 87 -0.43 0.06 13.83
CA ASN A 87 0.44 0.64 14.84
C ASN A 87 1.92 0.47 14.46
N LYS A 88 2.79 1.35 14.98
CA LYS A 88 4.25 1.24 14.88
C LYS A 88 4.83 1.14 16.28
N ILE A 89 5.58 0.08 16.53
CA ILE A 89 6.24 -0.18 17.80
C ILE A 89 7.66 0.41 17.70
N ASN A 90 7.88 1.56 18.35
CA ASN A 90 9.15 2.29 18.21
C ASN A 90 10.28 1.72 19.08
N GLU A 91 9.96 1.03 20.17
CA GLU A 91 10.90 0.49 21.14
C GLU A 91 10.68 -1.02 21.34
N LYS A 92 11.67 -1.75 21.83
CA LYS A 92 11.48 -3.19 22.13
C LYS A 92 10.39 -3.36 23.16
N LEU A 93 9.41 -4.21 22.85
CA LEU A 93 8.26 -4.41 23.71
C LEU A 93 7.99 -5.90 23.87
N GLN A 94 7.74 -6.33 25.10
CA GLN A 94 7.22 -7.66 25.35
C GLN A 94 5.73 -7.68 25.02
N VAL A 95 5.32 -8.61 24.17
CA VAL A 95 3.95 -8.74 23.71
C VAL A 95 3.46 -10.16 23.91
N ARG A 96 2.15 -10.31 24.05
CA ARG A 96 1.51 -11.63 24.17
C ARG A 96 1.11 -12.12 22.79
N ILE A 97 1.46 -13.35 22.46
CA ILE A 97 1.06 -14.03 21.24
C ILE A 97 -0.25 -14.77 21.51
N LEU A 98 -1.25 -14.54 20.67
CA LEU A 98 -2.59 -15.10 20.79
C LEU A 98 -2.79 -16.23 19.79
N GLU A 99 -2.41 -15.99 18.53
CA GLU A 99 -2.58 -16.93 17.43
C GLU A 99 -1.33 -16.99 16.57
N GLU A 100 -1.13 -18.14 15.94
CA GLU A 100 -0.09 -18.39 14.96
C GLU A 100 -0.76 -18.76 13.62
N ALA A 101 -0.30 -18.15 12.54
CA ALA A 101 -0.80 -18.46 11.21
C ALA A 101 0.33 -18.46 10.18
N GLU A 102 0.15 -19.21 9.11
CA GLU A 102 1.02 -19.22 7.96
C GLU A 102 0.30 -18.65 6.74
N VAL A 103 0.95 -17.69 6.09
CA VAL A 103 0.48 -17.06 4.84
C VAL A 103 1.67 -16.94 3.91
N ASN A 104 1.54 -17.43 2.68
CA ASN A 104 2.61 -17.41 1.67
C ASN A 104 3.96 -17.94 2.20
N ASN A 105 3.93 -19.08 2.91
CA ASN A 105 5.10 -19.71 3.52
C ASN A 105 5.84 -18.85 4.57
N GLN A 106 5.18 -17.83 5.11
CA GLN A 106 5.69 -17.03 6.22
C GLN A 106 4.82 -17.21 7.45
N ILE A 107 5.45 -17.30 8.62
CA ILE A 107 4.76 -17.37 9.92
C ILE A 107 4.47 -15.97 10.44
N TRP A 108 3.22 -15.79 10.87
CA TRP A 108 2.69 -14.59 11.47
C TRP A 108 2.11 -14.90 12.85
N TYR A 109 2.26 -13.95 13.75
CA TYR A 109 1.69 -13.98 15.09
C TYR A 109 0.65 -12.88 15.23
N PHE A 110 -0.55 -13.26 15.66
CA PHE A 110 -1.51 -12.28 16.15
C PHE A 110 -1.17 -11.96 17.59
N VAL A 111 -0.81 -10.71 17.87
CA VAL A 111 -0.28 -10.28 19.16
C VAL A 111 -1.17 -9.25 19.84
N SER A 112 -1.05 -9.19 21.16
CA SER A 112 -1.61 -8.15 22.01
C SER A 112 -0.48 -7.34 22.65
N LEU A 113 -0.47 -6.05 22.39
CA LEU A 113 0.43 -5.08 23.01
C LEU A 113 -0.05 -4.78 24.44
N PRO A 114 0.87 -4.61 25.41
CA PRO A 114 0.56 -4.19 26.78
C PRO A 114 0.33 -2.67 26.87
N LEU A 115 -0.57 -2.14 26.03
CA LEU A 115 -0.92 -0.71 26.04
C LEU A 115 -2.10 -0.45 26.97
N SER A 116 -2.18 0.76 27.52
CA SER A 116 -3.32 1.22 28.31
C SER A 116 -4.60 1.43 27.48
N THR A 117 -4.46 1.51 26.16
CA THR A 117 -5.57 1.73 25.23
C THR A 117 -5.96 0.43 24.50
N ASN A 118 -7.23 0.32 24.14
CA ASN A 118 -7.75 -0.80 23.34
C ASN A 118 -7.74 -0.54 21.83
N PHE A 119 -7.36 0.66 21.40
CA PHE A 119 -7.25 1.01 19.98
C PHE A 119 -5.89 0.57 19.44
N ASN A 120 -5.90 -0.18 18.33
CA ASN A 120 -4.68 -0.64 17.63
C ASN A 120 -3.66 -1.33 18.57
N SER A 121 -4.16 -2.00 19.61
CA SER A 121 -3.35 -2.74 20.58
C SER A 121 -3.26 -4.24 20.25
N LYS A 122 -3.94 -4.71 19.19
CA LYS A 122 -3.84 -6.08 18.69
C LYS A 122 -3.73 -6.10 17.18
N GLY A 123 -2.97 -7.05 16.65
CA GLY A 123 -2.75 -7.18 15.22
C GLY A 123 -1.72 -8.24 14.88
N TRP A 124 -1.41 -8.36 13.59
CA TRP A 124 -0.49 -9.34 13.05
C TRP A 124 0.93 -8.78 12.93
N MET A 125 1.93 -9.61 13.26
CA MET A 125 3.36 -9.33 13.08
C MET A 125 4.05 -10.57 12.51
N ARG A 126 5.12 -10.40 11.75
CA ARG A 126 5.87 -11.56 11.23
C ARG A 126 6.72 -12.16 12.33
N LYS A 127 6.96 -13.46 12.27
CA LYS A 127 7.91 -14.14 13.17
C LYS A 127 9.30 -13.47 13.19
N THR A 128 9.73 -12.91 12.06
CA THR A 128 11.02 -12.19 11.93
C THR A 128 11.05 -10.82 12.61
N ASP A 129 9.90 -10.27 13.02
CA ASP A 129 9.80 -8.98 13.70
C ASP A 129 10.04 -9.10 15.23
N PHE A 130 10.46 -10.28 15.69
CA PHE A 130 10.75 -10.61 17.09
C PHE A 130 12.24 -10.90 17.27
N SER A 131 12.79 -10.39 18.38
CA SER A 131 14.14 -10.72 18.84
C SER A 131 14.18 -12.02 19.63
N LEU A 132 13.11 -12.30 20.40
CA LEU A 132 12.96 -13.49 21.24
C LEU A 132 11.50 -13.95 21.22
N ILE A 133 11.29 -15.27 21.23
CA ILE A 133 9.97 -15.89 21.29
C ILE A 133 10.01 -16.95 22.38
N PHE A 134 9.05 -16.89 23.29
CA PHE A 134 8.92 -17.82 24.41
C PHE A 134 7.90 -18.91 24.06
N SER A 135 8.36 -20.16 24.02
CA SER A 135 7.52 -21.32 23.73
C SER A 135 6.62 -21.67 24.91
N ASN A 136 5.44 -22.21 24.62
CA ASN A 136 4.58 -22.87 25.59
C ASN A 136 5.18 -24.24 25.94
N SER A 137 6.23 -24.28 26.76
CA SER A 137 6.69 -25.53 27.36
C SER A 137 5.68 -25.97 28.42
N GLN A 138 4.61 -26.63 27.99
CA GLN A 138 3.98 -27.66 28.82
C GLN A 138 4.76 -28.96 28.57
N GLU A 139 5.92 -29.09 29.22
CA GLU A 139 6.36 -30.43 29.58
C GLU A 139 5.29 -30.97 30.52
N VAL A 140 4.44 -31.84 30.00
CA VAL A 140 3.56 -32.70 30.77
C VAL A 140 4.49 -33.54 31.66
N MET A 141 4.78 -33.08 32.87
CA MET A 141 5.29 -33.92 33.95
C MET A 141 4.17 -34.87 34.35
N ASN A 142 3.98 -35.93 33.56
CA ASN A 142 3.35 -37.15 34.01
C ASN A 142 4.47 -38.11 34.42
N ARG A 143 4.74 -38.17 35.72
CA ARG A 143 5.26 -39.35 36.42
C ARG A 143 4.50 -39.50 37.72
#